data_AF-A0A8B6HPV4-F1
#
_entry.id   AF-A0A8B6HPV4-F1
#
_cell.length_a   1.000
_cell.length_b   1.000
_cell.length_c   1.000
_cell.angle_alpha   90.00
_cell.angle_beta   90.00
_cell.angle_gamma   90.00
#
_symmetry.space_group_name_H-M   'P 1'
#
loop_
_entity.id
_entity.type
_entity.pdbx_description
1 polymer ?
#
loop_
_entity_poly.entity_id
_entity_poly.type
_entity_poly.pdbx_seq_one_letter_code
_entity_poly.pdbx_strand_id
1 'polypeptide(L)'
;MAYDRYVKDGIVCPTNLLQNIFTSSAVGNIDHNPISISSKDSFDGTGISLFQHISEDVQGVVQTFLQSEPMLNCQSKRVYLLPLPKSYSNLPPAVLRFNEPDIPLVEGELSIDMSSFPAALKGKLKWLKHVAEKSSVKAKVGTNISWSAYHAVVLPDANKLLAVSSLLPLFHEQAKSVALIRHSLNIIRNAV
;
A
#
# COMPACT_ATOMS: atom_id res chain seq x y z
N MET A 1 20.99 7.65 -3.17
CA MET A 1 20.24 6.41 -3.47
C MET A 1 18.95 6.65 -4.26
N ALA A 2 17.89 7.29 -3.74
CA ALA A 2 16.64 7.49 -4.52
C ALA A 2 16.86 8.23 -5.86
N TYR A 3 17.64 9.32 -5.82
CA TYR A 3 18.02 10.08 -7.02
C TYR A 3 18.89 9.26 -7.97
N ASP A 4 19.87 8.51 -7.46
CA ASP A 4 20.71 7.64 -8.29
C ASP A 4 19.89 6.54 -8.97
N ARG A 5 18.94 5.93 -8.25
CA ARG A 5 18.02 4.92 -8.81
C ARG A 5 17.09 5.52 -9.85
N TYR A 6 16.68 6.77 -9.67
CA TYR A 6 15.90 7.48 -10.67
C TYR A 6 16.71 7.80 -11.93
N VAL A 7 17.92 8.35 -11.78
CA VAL A 7 18.76 8.78 -12.91
C VAL A 7 19.44 7.61 -13.62
N LYS A 8 19.97 6.63 -12.88
CA LYS A 8 20.72 5.49 -13.41
C LYS A 8 19.79 4.34 -13.79
N ASP A 9 18.85 4.01 -12.93
CA ASP A 9 18.03 2.80 -13.08
C ASP A 9 16.62 3.10 -13.63
N GLY A 10 16.23 4.37 -13.74
CA GLY A 10 14.90 4.78 -14.19
C GLY A 10 13.78 4.35 -13.24
N ILE A 11 14.09 4.18 -11.94
CA ILE A 11 13.14 3.72 -10.93
C ILE A 11 12.54 4.91 -10.19
N VAL A 12 11.21 4.95 -10.10
CA VAL A 12 10.49 5.94 -9.30
C VAL A 12 10.32 5.41 -7.88
N CYS A 13 11.12 5.94 -6.96
CA CYS A 13 11.06 5.61 -5.54
C CYS A 13 10.71 6.86 -4.72
N PRO A 14 9.63 6.83 -3.92
CA PRO A 14 9.38 7.89 -2.97
C PRO A 14 10.47 7.98 -1.91
N THR A 15 10.89 9.21 -1.62
CA THR A 15 12.01 9.48 -0.71
C THR A 15 11.68 9.22 0.75
N ASN A 16 10.40 9.15 1.10
CA ASN A 16 9.94 8.91 2.46
C ASN A 16 9.91 7.42 2.84
N LEU A 17 10.06 6.50 1.89
CA LEU A 17 10.06 5.07 2.16
C LEU A 17 11.43 4.58 2.64
N LEU A 18 11.42 3.67 3.61
CA LEU A 18 12.61 3.04 4.20
C LEU A 18 12.94 1.74 3.47
N GLN A 19 14.20 1.33 3.47
CA GLN A 19 14.59 0.00 2.97
C GLN A 19 14.40 -1.07 4.05
N ASN A 20 14.21 -2.33 3.59
CA ASN A 20 14.05 -3.52 4.44
C ASN A 20 12.84 -3.47 5.39
N ILE A 21 11.79 -2.74 5.01
CA ILE A 21 10.51 -2.73 5.71
C ILE A 21 9.47 -3.53 4.92
N PHE A 22 8.69 -4.35 5.63
CA PHE A 22 7.54 -5.01 5.04
C PHE A 22 6.57 -3.98 4.46
N THR A 23 6.36 -4.04 3.14
CA THR A 23 5.56 -3.07 2.40
C THR A 23 4.38 -3.76 1.75
N SER A 24 3.17 -3.28 2.04
CA SER A 24 1.96 -3.63 1.28
C SER A 24 1.66 -2.54 0.26
N SER A 25 1.09 -2.91 -0.88
CA SER A 25 0.72 -1.98 -1.94
C SER A 25 -0.74 -2.13 -2.34
N ALA A 26 -1.38 -1.02 -2.71
CA ALA A 26 -2.71 -1.01 -3.31
C ALA A 26 -2.65 -0.40 -4.71
N VAL A 27 -3.23 -1.10 -5.69
CA VAL A 27 -3.39 -0.61 -7.06
C VAL A 27 -4.89 -0.46 -7.30
N GLY A 28 -5.34 0.74 -7.63
CA GLY A 28 -6.77 1.01 -7.79
C GLY A 28 -7.04 2.24 -8.64
N ASN A 29 -8.20 2.23 -9.30
CA ASN A 29 -8.72 3.41 -9.96
C ASN A 29 -9.03 4.46 -8.89
N ILE A 30 -8.70 5.73 -9.17
CA ILE A 30 -9.20 6.83 -8.36
C ILE A 30 -10.68 7.02 -8.72
N ASP A 31 -11.54 6.90 -7.72
CA ASP A 31 -12.99 6.84 -7.91
C ASP A 31 -13.54 8.12 -8.54
N HIS A 32 -14.44 7.92 -9.50
CA HIS A 32 -15.23 8.96 -10.13
C HIS A 32 -16.65 8.88 -9.56
N ASN A 33 -17.11 9.93 -8.88
CA ASN A 33 -18.50 10.05 -8.49
C ASN A 33 -19.30 10.71 -9.65
N PRO A 34 -20.14 9.97 -10.39
CA PRO A 34 -20.76 10.41 -11.64
C PRO A 34 -21.91 11.43 -11.47
N ILE A 35 -22.19 11.91 -10.26
CA ILE A 35 -23.32 12.83 -10.01
C ILE A 35 -22.97 14.28 -10.42
N SER A 36 -21.71 14.58 -10.72
CA SER A 36 -21.29 15.92 -11.13
C SER A 36 -21.43 16.11 -12.65
N ILE A 37 -22.51 16.79 -13.04
CA ILE A 37 -22.85 17.17 -14.42
C ILE A 37 -21.81 18.09 -15.12
N SER A 38 -20.71 18.45 -14.44
CA SER A 38 -19.68 19.39 -14.90
C SER A 38 -18.36 18.75 -15.35
N SER A 39 -18.10 17.46 -15.10
CA SER A 39 -16.82 16.85 -15.48
C SER A 39 -16.94 16.10 -16.81
N LYS A 40 -16.89 16.82 -17.92
CA LYS A 40 -16.81 16.20 -19.25
C LYS A 40 -15.45 15.57 -19.56
N ASP A 41 -14.40 15.91 -18.79
CA ASP A 41 -13.02 15.44 -19.00
C ASP A 41 -12.34 15.09 -17.66
N SER A 42 -12.92 14.17 -16.90
CA SER A 42 -12.35 13.70 -15.62
C SER A 42 -11.06 12.90 -15.86
N PHE A 43 -9.96 13.30 -15.22
CA PHE A 43 -8.70 12.54 -15.20
C PHE A 43 -8.86 11.32 -14.29
N ASP A 44 -9.39 10.22 -14.83
CA ASP A 44 -9.68 8.98 -14.09
C ASP A 44 -8.48 8.04 -14.12
N GLY A 45 -7.43 8.42 -13.39
CA GLY A 45 -6.19 7.66 -13.36
C GLY A 45 -6.19 6.47 -12.39
N THR A 46 -5.21 5.58 -12.56
CA THR A 46 -4.89 4.54 -11.58
C THR A 46 -3.75 5.00 -10.67
N GLY A 47 -3.98 4.87 -9.36
CA GLY A 47 -2.97 5.11 -8.34
C GLY A 47 -2.31 3.83 -7.87
N ILE A 48 -1.02 3.93 -7.49
CA ILE A 48 -0.30 2.89 -6.75
C ILE A 48 0.09 3.48 -5.39
N SER A 49 -0.55 3.00 -4.33
CA SER A 49 -0.25 3.38 -2.95
C SER A 49 0.65 2.34 -2.30
N LEU A 50 1.70 2.79 -1.63
CA LEU A 50 2.64 1.96 -0.87
C LEU A 50 2.45 2.25 0.62
N PHE A 51 2.45 1.21 1.46
CA PHE A 51 2.28 1.30 2.91
C PHE A 51 3.33 0.43 3.62
N GLN A 52 4.19 1.06 4.42
CA GLN A 52 5.24 0.42 5.18
C GLN A 52 4.83 0.22 6.64
N HIS A 53 4.96 -1.02 7.11
CA HIS A 53 4.58 -1.42 8.46
C HIS A 53 5.83 -1.50 9.33
N ILE A 54 6.11 -0.42 10.06
CA ILE A 54 7.29 -0.31 10.94
C ILE A 54 6.98 -1.01 12.28
N SER A 55 7.95 -1.76 12.81
CA SER A 55 7.92 -2.32 14.16
C SER A 55 9.10 -1.82 14.98
N GLU A 56 9.04 -1.97 16.31
CA GLU A 56 10.14 -1.59 17.20
C GLU A 56 11.43 -2.36 16.88
N ASP A 57 11.29 -3.62 16.45
CA ASP A 57 12.41 -4.50 16.10
C ASP A 57 13.01 -4.19 14.72
N VAL A 58 12.27 -3.52 13.82
CA VAL A 58 12.69 -3.26 12.44
C VAL A 58 12.41 -1.80 12.09
N GLN A 59 13.39 -0.94 12.40
CA GLN A 59 13.32 0.50 12.13
C GLN A 59 13.63 0.88 10.67
N GLY A 60 14.15 -0.06 9.87
CA GLY A 60 14.49 0.17 8.46
C GLY A 60 15.71 1.07 8.25
N VAL A 61 16.11 1.25 7.00
CA VAL A 61 17.23 2.13 6.64
C VAL A 61 16.71 3.32 5.85
N VAL A 62 17.02 4.54 6.32
CA VAL A 62 16.69 5.79 5.62
C VAL A 62 17.43 5.81 4.29
N GLN A 63 16.71 6.10 3.21
CA GLN A 63 17.35 6.29 1.91
C GLN A 63 18.26 7.52 1.94
N THR A 64 19.58 7.32 1.84
CA THR A 64 20.53 8.42 1.78
C THR A 64 20.29 9.24 0.52
N PHE A 65 19.95 10.51 0.69
CA PHE A 65 19.90 11.49 -0.38
C PHE A 65 21.29 12.09 -0.54
N LEU A 66 21.89 11.94 -1.72
CA LEU A 66 22.93 12.87 -2.13
C LEU A 66 22.16 14.12 -2.53
N GLN A 67 22.19 15.16 -1.70
CA GLN A 67 21.95 16.51 -2.20
C GLN A 67 23.00 16.75 -3.27
N SER A 68 22.65 16.46 -4.52
CA SER A 68 23.35 17.11 -5.62
C SER A 68 22.94 18.58 -5.55
N GLU A 69 23.68 19.37 -4.78
CA GLU A 69 23.83 20.78 -5.15
C GLU A 69 24.54 20.78 -6.51
N PRO A 70 23.95 21.38 -7.56
CA PRO A 70 23.22 22.63 -7.51
C PRO A 70 21.83 22.56 -8.20
N MET A 71 20.75 22.54 -7.41
CA MET A 71 19.43 23.00 -7.87
C MET A 71 18.98 24.29 -7.16
N LEU A 72 19.74 24.75 -6.16
CA LEU A 72 19.47 25.95 -5.38
C LEU A 72 19.98 27.26 -6.01
N ASN A 73 20.73 27.21 -7.11
CA ASN A 73 21.21 28.40 -7.80
C ASN A 73 20.31 28.89 -8.95
N CYS A 74 19.11 28.32 -9.11
CA CYS A 74 18.11 28.94 -9.96
C CYS A 74 17.35 30.01 -9.15
N GLN A 75 17.72 31.27 -9.34
CA GLN A 75 16.93 32.45 -8.93
C GLN A 75 15.56 32.56 -9.64
N SER A 76 15.04 31.45 -10.18
CA SER A 76 13.71 31.36 -10.78
C SER A 76 12.93 30.30 -10.00
N LYS A 77 11.78 30.67 -9.45
CA LYS A 77 10.80 29.79 -8.78
C LYS A 77 10.17 28.77 -9.74
N ARG A 78 10.99 28.01 -10.46
CA ARG A 78 10.57 26.88 -11.29
C ARG A 78 11.32 25.66 -10.79
N VAL A 79 10.64 24.87 -9.98
CA VAL A 79 11.04 23.49 -9.71
C VAL A 79 11.06 22.81 -11.07
N TYR A 80 12.26 22.50 -11.59
CA TYR A 80 12.39 21.69 -12.80
C TYR A 80 11.86 20.29 -12.49
N LEU A 81 10.61 20.02 -12.85
CA LEU A 81 10.02 18.70 -12.78
C LEU A 81 10.73 17.83 -13.83
N LEU A 82 11.57 16.90 -13.36
CA LEU A 82 12.16 15.89 -14.24
C LEU A 82 11.02 15.03 -14.81
N PRO A 83 11.01 14.78 -16.14
CA PRO A 83 9.98 13.95 -16.76
C PRO A 83 10.09 12.53 -16.23
N LEU A 84 8.96 11.85 -16.01
CA LEU A 84 8.97 10.47 -15.55
C LEU A 84 9.78 9.56 -16.49
N PRO A 85 10.56 8.59 -15.95
CA PRO A 85 11.29 7.65 -16.76
C PRO A 85 10.36 6.90 -17.72
N LYS A 86 10.83 6.65 -18.95
CA LYS A 86 10.05 5.88 -19.95
C LYS A 86 9.69 4.49 -19.43
N SER A 87 10.56 3.87 -18.64
CA SER A 87 10.32 2.60 -17.95
C SER A 87 9.12 2.64 -16.99
N TYR A 88 8.81 3.82 -16.44
CA TYR A 88 7.65 4.02 -15.58
C TYR A 88 6.40 4.33 -16.42
N SER A 89 6.48 5.28 -17.36
CA SER A 89 5.31 5.78 -18.08
C SER A 89 4.83 4.87 -19.23
N ASN A 90 5.72 4.09 -19.84
CA ASN A 90 5.34 3.23 -20.96
C ASN A 90 4.80 1.90 -20.46
N LEU A 91 3.54 1.63 -20.75
CA LEU A 91 2.90 0.35 -20.47
C LEU A 91 3.09 -0.62 -21.64
N PRO A 92 3.94 -1.65 -21.50
CA PRO A 92 4.06 -2.65 -22.54
C PRO A 92 2.74 -3.45 -22.66
N PRO A 93 2.28 -3.77 -23.89
CA PRO A 93 1.13 -4.63 -24.07
C PRO A 93 1.32 -5.96 -23.34
N ALA A 94 0.31 -6.39 -22.60
CA ALA A 94 0.29 -7.69 -21.94
C ALA A 94 -1.04 -8.39 -22.21
N VAL A 95 -0.94 -9.69 -22.46
CA VAL A 95 -2.08 -10.58 -22.67
C VAL A 95 -1.94 -11.72 -21.67
N LEU A 96 -3.02 -12.03 -20.95
CA LEU A 96 -3.09 -13.27 -20.18
C LEU A 96 -3.16 -14.42 -21.18
N ARG A 97 -2.12 -15.27 -21.21
CA ARG A 97 -2.05 -16.39 -22.15
C ARG A 97 -3.03 -17.52 -21.80
N PHE A 98 -3.46 -17.59 -20.55
CA PHE A 98 -4.38 -18.61 -20.04
C PHE A 98 -5.36 -17.96 -19.06
N ASN A 99 -6.63 -18.40 -19.12
CA ASN A 99 -7.62 -18.06 -18.10
C ASN A 99 -7.38 -18.84 -16.79
N GLU A 100 -6.53 -19.86 -16.83
CA GLU A 100 -6.11 -20.66 -15.69
C GLU A 100 -4.60 -20.50 -15.54
N PRO A 101 -4.12 -19.77 -14.53
CA PRO A 101 -2.70 -19.68 -14.28
C PRO A 101 -2.16 -21.06 -13.88
N ASP A 102 -1.00 -21.44 -14.39
CA ASP A 102 -0.25 -22.58 -13.87
C ASP A 102 0.15 -22.26 -12.42
N ILE A 103 -0.62 -22.79 -11.48
CA ILE A 103 -0.30 -22.68 -10.06
C ILE A 103 0.89 -23.63 -9.84
N PRO A 104 2.09 -23.13 -9.52
CA PRO A 104 3.20 -24.01 -9.21
C PRO A 104 2.77 -24.90 -8.05
N LEU A 105 2.97 -26.20 -8.18
CA LEU A 105 2.72 -27.14 -7.09
C LEU A 105 3.71 -26.80 -5.97
N VAL A 106 3.24 -26.06 -4.97
CA VAL A 106 4.01 -25.78 -3.78
C VAL A 106 3.96 -27.04 -2.91
N GLU A 107 4.93 -27.92 -3.12
CA GLU A 107 5.22 -29.00 -2.17
C GLU A 107 5.94 -28.39 -0.97
N GLY A 108 5.16 -27.92 -0.01
CA GLY A 108 5.62 -27.48 1.29
C GLY A 108 4.61 -27.96 2.31
N GLU A 109 5.09 -28.59 3.38
CA GLU A 109 4.23 -28.85 4.53
C GLU A 109 3.80 -27.49 5.07
N LEU A 110 2.52 -27.15 4.93
CA LEU A 110 1.93 -26.01 5.61
C LEU A 110 2.06 -26.31 7.10
N SER A 111 3.18 -25.92 7.70
CA SER A 111 3.37 -25.84 9.14
C SER A 111 2.47 -24.70 9.62
N ILE A 112 1.18 -25.01 9.71
CA ILE A 112 0.24 -24.13 10.39
C ILE A 112 0.63 -24.23 11.85
N ASP A 113 1.31 -23.20 12.34
CA ASP A 113 1.57 -23.06 13.76
C ASP A 113 0.25 -22.88 14.52
N MET A 114 -0.35 -24.01 14.88
CA MET A 114 -1.59 -24.08 15.63
C MET A 114 -1.40 -23.72 17.10
N SER A 115 -0.17 -23.39 17.55
CA SER A 115 0.07 -22.96 18.94
C SER A 115 -0.72 -21.70 19.28
N SER A 116 -0.94 -20.82 18.30
CA SER A 116 -1.70 -19.57 18.45
C SER A 116 -3.22 -19.75 18.35
N PHE A 117 -3.69 -20.86 17.77
CA PHE A 117 -5.11 -21.10 17.49
C PHE A 117 -5.99 -21.14 18.76
N PRO A 118 -5.60 -21.85 19.85
CA PRO A 118 -6.35 -21.82 21.11
C PRO A 118 -6.48 -20.41 21.70
N ALA A 119 -5.43 -19.59 21.59
CA ALA A 119 -5.45 -18.21 22.08
C ALA A 119 -6.40 -17.33 21.26
N ALA A 120 -6.37 -17.46 19.93
CA ALA A 120 -7.28 -16.76 19.03
C ALA A 120 -8.75 -17.15 19.28
N LEU A 121 -9.03 -18.45 19.46
CA LEU A 121 -10.36 -18.96 19.77
C LEU A 121 -10.87 -18.44 21.12
N LYS A 122 -9.99 -18.37 22.14
CA LYS A 122 -10.32 -17.77 23.44
C LYS A 122 -10.67 -16.29 23.30
N GLY A 123 -9.94 -15.54 22.47
CA GLY A 123 -10.27 -14.15 22.13
C GLY A 123 -11.66 -14.03 21.50
N LYS A 124 -11.97 -14.92 20.55
CA LYS A 124 -13.30 -14.96 19.89
C LYS A 124 -14.44 -15.21 20.87
N LEU A 125 -14.27 -16.18 21.77
CA LEU A 125 -15.28 -16.49 22.78
C LEU A 125 -15.51 -15.33 23.76
N LYS A 126 -14.45 -14.61 24.14
CA LYS A 126 -14.56 -13.41 24.98
C LYS A 126 -15.35 -12.29 24.28
N TRP A 127 -15.08 -12.05 23.00
CA TRP A 127 -15.84 -11.08 22.21
C TRP A 127 -17.32 -11.48 22.09
N LEU A 128 -17.62 -12.75 21.80
CA LEU A 128 -19.00 -13.23 21.71
C LEU A 128 -19.78 -13.05 23.02
N LYS A 129 -19.15 -13.30 24.17
CA LYS A 129 -19.74 -13.00 25.49
C LYS A 129 -20.01 -11.52 25.67
N HIS A 130 -19.04 -10.66 25.32
CA HIS A 130 -19.19 -9.20 25.36
C HIS A 130 -20.37 -8.70 24.52
N VAL A 131 -20.52 -9.25 23.31
CA VAL A 131 -21.64 -8.93 22.42
C VAL A 131 -22.95 -9.38 23.06
N ALA A 132 -23.05 -10.62 23.53
CA ALA A 132 -24.26 -11.15 24.15
C ALA A 132 -24.72 -10.34 25.37
N GLU A 133 -23.78 -9.88 26.21
CA GLU A 133 -24.07 -9.05 27.39
C GLU A 133 -24.53 -7.64 27.00
N LYS A 134 -23.95 -7.05 25.94
CA LYS A 134 -24.21 -5.66 25.54
C LYS A 134 -25.28 -5.49 24.47
N SER A 135 -25.67 -6.55 23.76
CA SER A 135 -26.69 -6.49 22.68
C SER A 135 -28.12 -6.48 23.20
N SER A 136 -28.36 -6.89 24.46
CA SER A 136 -29.72 -6.98 25.03
C SER A 136 -30.33 -5.64 25.45
N VAL A 137 -29.56 -4.55 25.42
CA VAL A 137 -30.04 -3.19 25.71
C VAL A 137 -29.77 -2.35 24.46
N LYS A 138 -30.78 -1.60 23.97
CA LYS A 138 -30.65 -0.68 22.82
C LYS A 138 -29.24 -0.08 22.79
N ALA A 139 -28.46 -0.48 21.78
CA ALA A 139 -27.04 -0.19 21.71
C ALA A 139 -26.82 1.32 21.89
N LYS A 140 -26.21 1.71 23.02
CA LYS A 140 -25.86 3.10 23.26
C LYS A 140 -24.67 3.47 22.37
N VAL A 141 -24.60 4.72 21.93
CA VAL A 141 -23.42 5.24 21.22
C VAL A 141 -22.17 4.92 22.07
N GLY A 142 -21.18 4.25 21.48
CA GLY A 142 -19.96 3.80 22.17
C GLY A 142 -19.96 2.35 22.68
N THR A 143 -21.02 1.56 22.45
CA THR A 143 -20.92 0.10 22.65
C THR A 143 -20.06 -0.52 21.54
N ASN A 144 -18.80 -0.83 21.86
CA ASN A 144 -17.80 -1.46 21.00
C ASN A 144 -18.15 -2.93 20.66
N ILE A 145 -19.23 -3.12 19.91
CA ILE A 145 -19.82 -4.42 19.59
C ILE A 145 -19.08 -5.11 18.44
N SER A 146 -18.52 -4.35 17.49
CA SER A 146 -17.78 -4.94 16.38
C SER A 146 -16.48 -5.61 16.87
N TRP A 147 -16.03 -6.63 16.13
CA TRP A 147 -14.76 -7.31 16.41
C TRP A 147 -13.60 -6.32 16.55
N SER A 148 -13.48 -5.41 15.58
CA SER A 148 -12.44 -4.39 15.55
C SER A 148 -12.53 -3.41 16.72
N ALA A 149 -13.74 -2.93 17.08
CA ALA A 149 -13.91 -1.99 18.18
C ALA A 149 -13.62 -2.64 19.54
N TYR A 150 -14.05 -3.90 19.74
CA TYR A 150 -13.74 -4.65 20.95
C TYR A 150 -12.22 -4.86 21.10
N HIS A 151 -11.57 -5.34 20.05
CA HIS A 151 -10.13 -5.59 20.09
C HIS A 151 -9.29 -4.31 20.14
N ALA A 152 -9.75 -3.19 19.59
CA ALA A 152 -9.08 -1.90 19.72
C ALA A 152 -8.98 -1.42 21.17
N VAL A 153 -9.94 -1.78 22.03
CA VAL A 153 -9.95 -1.44 23.46
C VAL A 153 -9.21 -2.48 24.32
N VAL A 154 -9.29 -3.77 23.94
CA VAL A 154 -8.68 -4.86 24.73
C VAL A 154 -7.19 -5.00 24.46
N LEU A 155 -6.73 -4.65 23.26
CA LEU A 155 -5.31 -4.62 22.97
C LEU A 155 -4.67 -3.49 23.80
N PRO A 156 -3.51 -3.73 24.44
CA PRO A 156 -2.74 -2.66 25.04
C PRO A 156 -2.55 -1.53 24.02
N ASP A 157 -2.45 -0.28 24.49
CA ASP A 157 -1.81 0.80 23.73
C ASP A 157 -0.33 0.42 23.56
N ALA A 158 -0.07 -0.56 22.70
CA ALA A 158 1.23 -0.71 22.09
C ALA A 158 1.50 0.62 21.38
N ASN A 159 2.72 1.12 21.45
CA ASN A 159 3.16 2.26 20.66
C ASN A 159 2.98 1.91 19.17
N LYS A 160 1.79 2.17 18.64
CA LYS A 160 1.46 1.86 17.24
C LYS A 160 2.25 2.86 16.42
N LEU A 161 3.36 2.40 15.87
CA LEU A 161 4.12 3.17 14.91
C LEU A 161 3.22 3.42 13.71
N LEU A 162 3.12 4.69 13.31
CA LEU A 162 2.33 5.06 12.15
C LEU A 162 2.95 4.44 10.90
N ALA A 163 2.10 3.82 10.09
CA ALA A 163 2.53 3.31 8.79
C ALA A 163 2.99 4.47 7.91
N VAL A 164 4.15 4.32 7.27
CA VAL A 164 4.63 5.29 6.29
C VAL A 164 3.95 4.99 4.97
N SER A 165 3.23 5.96 4.42
CA SER A 165 2.51 5.81 3.16
C SER A 165 3.09 6.70 2.06
N SER A 166 2.96 6.26 0.82
CA SER A 166 3.32 7.07 -0.35
C SER A 166 2.47 6.71 -1.56
N LEU A 167 2.16 7.69 -2.39
CA LEU A 167 1.43 7.53 -3.64
C LEU A 167 2.38 7.78 -4.81
N LEU A 168 2.49 6.81 -5.70
CA LEU A 168 3.27 6.96 -6.92
C LEU A 168 2.54 7.81 -7.97
N PRO A 169 3.25 8.41 -8.95
CA PRO A 169 2.64 9.16 -10.04
C PRO A 169 1.56 8.35 -10.77
N LEU A 170 0.45 9.01 -11.10
CA LEU A 170 -0.75 8.36 -11.63
C LEU A 170 -0.56 7.85 -13.05
N PHE A 171 -1.24 6.75 -13.36
CA PHE A 171 -1.41 6.21 -14.71
C PHE A 171 -2.72 6.70 -15.30
N HIS A 172 -2.81 6.82 -16.63
CA HIS A 172 -4.07 7.18 -17.30
C HIS A 172 -4.95 5.95 -17.53
N GLU A 173 -4.34 4.78 -17.50
CA GLU A 173 -4.96 3.49 -17.77
C GLU A 173 -5.70 2.99 -16.53
N GLN A 174 -6.72 2.16 -16.75
CA GLN A 174 -7.54 1.60 -15.67
C GLN A 174 -6.92 0.33 -15.07
N ALA A 175 -7.04 0.16 -13.76
CA ALA A 175 -6.57 -0.98 -12.95
C ALA A 175 -7.16 -2.35 -13.37
N LYS A 176 -8.19 -2.37 -14.22
CA LYS A 176 -8.73 -3.61 -14.80
C LYS A 176 -7.86 -4.18 -15.93
N SER A 177 -6.91 -3.40 -16.46
CA SER A 177 -6.03 -3.82 -17.55
C SER A 177 -4.94 -4.77 -17.05
N VAL A 178 -4.79 -5.91 -17.73
CA VAL A 178 -3.70 -6.88 -17.48
C VAL A 178 -2.33 -6.23 -17.60
N ALA A 179 -2.15 -5.37 -18.61
CA ALA A 179 -0.91 -4.64 -18.82
C ALA A 179 -0.60 -3.74 -17.63
N LEU A 180 -1.61 -3.04 -17.11
CA LEU A 180 -1.42 -2.16 -15.97
C LEU A 180 -1.11 -2.94 -14.69
N ILE A 181 -1.86 -4.00 -14.36
CA ILE A 181 -1.57 -4.81 -13.17
C ILE A 181 -0.16 -5.41 -13.23
N ARG A 182 0.23 -6.00 -14.36
CA ARG A 182 1.58 -6.54 -14.54
C ARG A 182 2.65 -5.46 -14.37
N HIS A 183 2.43 -4.29 -14.95
CA HIS A 183 3.35 -3.16 -14.86
C HIS A 183 3.44 -2.60 -13.44
N SER A 184 2.31 -2.42 -12.76
CA SER A 184 2.24 -1.98 -11.38
C SER A 184 3.01 -2.92 -10.46
N LEU A 185 2.89 -4.25 -10.64
CA LEU A 185 3.67 -5.21 -9.85
C LEU A 185 5.18 -5.06 -10.04
N ASN A 186 5.64 -4.81 -11.27
CA ASN A 186 7.06 -4.55 -11.54
C ASN A 186 7.52 -3.23 -10.92
N ILE A 187 6.71 -2.17 -11.02
CA ILE A 187 6.99 -0.88 -10.38
C ILE A 187 7.09 -1.03 -8.87
N ILE A 188 6.12 -1.71 -8.25
CA ILE A 188 6.10 -1.95 -6.80
C ILE A 188 7.36 -2.70 -6.39
N ARG A 189 7.68 -3.81 -7.08
CA ARG A 189 8.90 -4.60 -6.84
C ARG A 189 10.18 -3.78 -6.94
N ASN A 190 10.24 -2.83 -7.87
CA ASN A 190 11.40 -1.97 -8.03
C ASN A 190 11.38 -0.82 -7.02
N ALA A 191 10.22 -0.34 -6.57
CA ALA A 191 10.11 0.81 -5.69
C ALA A 191 10.55 0.51 -4.25
N VAL A 192 10.34 -0.73 -3.79
CA VAL A 192 10.55 -1.18 -2.39
C VAL A 192 11.71 -2.16 -2.25
#